data_AF-A0A6B4JNR3-F1
#
_entry.id   AF-A0A6B4JNR3-F1
#
_cell.length_a   1.000
_cell.length_b   1.000
_cell.length_c   1.000
_cell.angle_alpha   90.00
_cell.angle_beta   90.00
_cell.angle_gamma   90.00
#
_symmetry.space_group_name_H-M   'P 1'
#
loop_
_entity.id
_entity.type
_entity.pdbx_description
1 polymer ?
#
loop_
_entity_poly.entity_id
_entity_poly.type
_entity_poly.pdbx_seq_one_letter_code
_entity_poly.pdbx_strand_id
1 'polypeptide(L)'
;MEEIKEFCIATKDFFINAGKGIFYITHPKDLGVLIWSGCVYNSFMICTIICLTSLIIYMCGNKKAKLGVTGSLFIYMLIHMLNAIF
;
A
#
# COMPACT_ATOMS: atom_id res chain seq x y z
N MET A 1 -37.21 1.99 -13.96
CA MET A 1 -37.01 2.67 -12.66
C MET A 1 -35.70 2.27 -11.99
N GLU A 2 -35.06 1.16 -12.39
CA GLU A 2 -33.74 0.73 -11.89
C GLU A 2 -32.57 1.52 -12.50
N GLU A 3 -32.60 1.82 -13.81
CA GLU A 3 -31.50 2.54 -14.47
C GLU A 3 -31.25 3.96 -13.93
N ILE A 4 -32.30 4.65 -13.50
CA ILE A 4 -32.19 5.99 -12.89
C ILE A 4 -31.52 5.91 -11.50
N LYS A 5 -31.70 4.79 -10.78
CA LYS A 5 -31.06 4.57 -9.48
C LYS A 5 -29.58 4.27 -9.64
N GLU A 6 -29.19 3.44 -10.61
CA GLU A 6 -27.78 3.19 -10.92
C GLU A 6 -27.05 4.46 -11.35
N PHE A 7 -27.68 5.29 -12.19
CA PHE A 7 -27.11 6.57 -12.59
C PHE A 7 -26.91 7.52 -11.38
N CYS A 8 -27.87 7.58 -10.46
CA CYS A 8 -27.74 8.38 -9.23
C CYS A 8 -26.62 7.88 -8.31
N ILE A 9 -26.46 6.55 -8.19
CA ILE A 9 -25.37 5.95 -7.38
C ILE A 9 -24.02 6.27 -8.01
N ALA A 10 -23.87 6.06 -9.32
CA ALA A 10 -22.64 6.36 -10.05
C ALA A 10 -22.25 7.84 -9.97
N THR A 11 -23.21 8.76 -10.10
CA THR A 11 -22.96 10.20 -10.02
C THR A 11 -22.56 10.63 -8.61
N LYS A 12 -23.16 10.01 -7.58
CA LYS A 12 -22.82 10.25 -6.17
C LYS A 12 -21.40 9.78 -5.88
N ASP A 13 -21.01 8.59 -6.34
CA ASP A 13 -19.66 8.05 -6.16
C ASP A 13 -18.62 8.88 -6.92
N PHE A 14 -18.95 9.38 -8.10
CA PHE A 14 -18.10 10.29 -8.86
C PHE A 14 -17.87 11.61 -8.10
N PHE A 15 -18.92 12.23 -7.56
CA PHE A 15 -18.79 13.46 -6.77
C PHE A 15 -18.02 13.26 -5.47
N ILE A 16 -18.19 12.13 -4.80
CA ILE A 16 -17.43 11.78 -3.60
C ILE A 16 -15.95 11.59 -3.94
N ASN A 17 -15.62 10.92 -5.04
CA ASN A 17 -14.23 10.72 -5.47
C ASN A 17 -13.58 12.01 -5.98
N ALA A 18 -14.31 12.84 -6.73
CA ALA A 18 -13.84 14.15 -7.18
C ALA A 18 -13.63 15.10 -5.99
N GLY A 19 -14.57 15.13 -5.04
CA GLY A 19 -14.46 15.92 -3.81
C GLY A 19 -13.28 15.49 -2.93
N LYS A 20 -13.05 14.17 -2.80
CA LYS A 20 -11.84 13.63 -2.16
C LYS A 20 -10.58 14.09 -2.88
N GLY A 21 -10.52 13.98 -4.22
CA GLY A 21 -9.38 14.43 -5.01
C GLY A 21 -9.04 15.91 -4.82
N ILE A 22 -10.05 16.78 -4.82
CA ILE A 22 -9.87 18.23 -4.62
C ILE A 22 -9.45 18.55 -3.17
N PHE A 23 -10.06 17.89 -2.18
CA PHE A 23 -9.68 18.03 -0.77
C PHE A 23 -8.22 17.63 -0.53
N TYR A 24 -7.80 16.53 -1.14
CA TYR A 24 -6.43 16.04 -1.10
C TYR A 24 -5.44 17.04 -1.73
N ILE A 25 -5.74 17.60 -2.91
CA ILE A 25 -4.89 18.62 -3.55
C ILE A 25 -4.76 19.89 -2.70
N THR A 26 -5.82 20.26 -1.96
CA THR A 26 -5.85 21.47 -1.13
C THR A 26 -5.11 21.28 0.20
N HIS A 27 -5.01 20.04 0.69
CA HIS A 27 -4.28 19.66 1.91
C HIS A 27 -3.17 18.64 1.61
N PRO A 28 -2.03 19.07 1.02
CA PRO A 28 -0.94 18.18 0.59
C PRO A 28 -0.32 17.36 1.74
N LYS A 29 -0.41 17.87 2.97
CA LYS A 29 0.02 17.19 4.20
C LYS A 29 -0.85 15.97 4.51
N ASP A 30 -2.17 16.10 4.42
CA ASP A 30 -3.11 15.00 4.66
C ASP A 30 -3.06 13.95 3.52
N LEU A 31 -2.77 14.39 2.29
CA LEU A 31 -2.44 13.51 1.17
C LEU A 31 -1.23 12.62 1.46
N GLY A 32 -0.15 13.22 1.95
CA GLY A 32 1.08 12.51 2.29
C GLY A 32 0.85 11.45 3.36
N VAL A 33 0.10 11.79 4.41
CA VAL A 33 -0.26 10.86 5.49
C VAL A 33 -1.16 9.73 4.97
N LEU A 34 -2.12 10.02 4.08
CA LEU A 34 -2.99 8.99 3.51
C LEU A 34 -2.21 8.01 2.62
N ILE A 35 -1.36 8.53 1.75
CA ILE A 35 -0.49 7.71 0.87
C ILE A 35 0.46 6.88 1.73
N TRP A 36 1.05 7.48 2.77
CA TRP A 36 1.94 6.80 3.70
C TRP A 36 1.22 5.68 4.46
N SER A 37 0.05 5.96 5.04
CA SER A 37 -0.78 4.95 5.72
C SER A 37 -1.19 3.82 4.79
N GLY A 38 -1.54 4.12 3.54
CA GLY A 38 -1.84 3.11 2.52
C GLY A 38 -0.62 2.28 2.15
N CYS A 39 0.56 2.91 2.10
CA CYS A 39 1.82 2.23 1.86
C CYS A 39 2.16 1.28 3.03
N VAL A 40 2.11 1.76 4.28
CA VAL A 40 2.35 0.96 5.50
C VAL A 40 1.40 -0.24 5.58
N TYR A 41 0.10 -0.03 5.29
CA TYR A 41 -0.88 -1.10 5.30
C TYR A 41 -0.55 -2.23 4.30
N ASN A 42 -0.15 -1.87 3.08
CA ASN A 42 0.20 -2.85 2.04
C ASN A 42 1.64 -3.40 2.17
N SER A 43 2.49 -2.75 2.95
CA SER A 43 3.90 -3.11 3.14
C SER A 43 4.05 -4.54 3.64
N PHE A 44 3.17 -4.98 4.55
CA PHE A 44 3.21 -6.34 5.09
C PHE A 44 3.06 -7.40 4.00
N MET A 45 2.05 -7.28 3.13
CA MET A 45 1.84 -8.24 2.05
C MET A 45 3.01 -8.25 1.06
N ILE A 46 3.46 -7.08 0.64
CA ILE A 46 4.54 -6.96 -0.36
C ILE A 46 5.84 -7.55 0.18
N CYS A 47 6.24 -7.19 1.39
CA CYS A 47 7.45 -7.72 2.03
C CYS A 47 7.36 -9.23 2.27
N THR A 48 6.18 -9.73 2.64
CA THR A 48 5.95 -11.17 2.85
C THR A 48 6.07 -11.96 1.55
N ILE A 49 5.51 -11.47 0.44
CA ILE A 49 5.61 -12.13 -0.88
C ILE A 49 7.06 -12.20 -1.35
N ILE A 50 7.81 -11.09 -1.22
CA ILE A 50 9.23 -11.04 -1.57
C ILE A 50 10.04 -12.00 -0.69
N CYS A 51 9.75 -12.03 0.62
CA CYS A 51 10.39 -12.95 1.56
C CYS A 51 10.14 -14.41 1.17
N LEU A 52 8.89 -14.78 0.90
CA LEU A 52 8.50 -16.15 0.53
C LEU A 52 9.18 -16.58 -0.78
N THR A 53 9.17 -15.70 -1.78
CA THR A 53 9.79 -15.96 -3.10
C THR A 53 11.31 -16.13 -2.95
N SER A 54 11.94 -15.27 -2.16
CA SER A 54 13.38 -15.35 -1.87
C SER A 54 13.73 -16.63 -1.11
N LEU A 55 12.86 -17.08 -0.21
CA LEU A 55 13.03 -18.31 0.57
C LEU A 55 12.94 -19.55 -0.32
N ILE A 56 11.98 -19.60 -1.25
CA ILE A 56 11.87 -20.69 -2.24
C ILE A 56 13.14 -20.77 -3.08
N ILE A 57 13.62 -19.64 -3.60
CA ILE A 57 14.86 -19.57 -4.41
C ILE A 57 16.08 -19.99 -3.59
N TYR A 58 16.11 -19.63 -2.30
CA TYR A 58 17.17 -20.04 -1.39
C TYR A 58 17.17 -21.56 -1.15
N MET A 59 15.98 -22.17 -0.97
CA MET A 59 15.83 -23.62 -0.84
C MET A 59 16.23 -24.38 -2.10
N CYS A 60 16.06 -23.79 -3.29
CA CYS A 60 16.54 -24.36 -4.56
C CYS A 60 18.09 -24.32 -4.72
N GLY A 61 18.84 -23.91 -3.70
CA GLY A 61 20.30 -23.96 -3.66
C GLY A 61 20.99 -22.65 -4.00
N ASN A 62 20.25 -21.59 -4.35
CA ASN A 62 20.84 -20.29 -4.61
C ASN A 62 21.08 -19.51 -3.31
N LYS A 63 22.28 -19.68 -2.73
CA LYS A 63 22.70 -19.03 -1.47
C LYS A 63 22.65 -17.50 -1.50
N LYS A 64 22.67 -16.87 -2.68
CA LYS A 64 22.59 -15.41 -2.84
C LYS A 64 21.19 -14.86 -2.50
N ALA A 65 20.14 -15.69 -2.57
CA ALA A 65 18.78 -15.29 -2.24
C ALA A 65 18.55 -15.01 -0.74
N LYS A 66 19.51 -15.39 0.13
CA LYS A 66 19.51 -15.03 1.56
C LYS A 66 19.37 -13.51 1.75
N LEU A 67 20.01 -12.71 0.90
CA LEU A 67 19.90 -11.25 0.96
C LEU A 67 18.47 -10.73 0.70
N GLY A 68 17.70 -11.41 -0.14
CA GLY A 68 16.29 -11.07 -0.40
C GLY A 68 15.40 -11.33 0.83
N VAL A 69 15.66 -12.43 1.53
CA VAL A 69 14.96 -12.76 2.79
C VAL A 69 15.29 -11.74 3.88
N THR A 70 16.58 -11.47 4.13
CA THR A 70 16.96 -10.51 5.18
C THR A 70 16.57 -9.08 4.82
N GLY A 71 16.68 -8.70 3.54
CA GLY A 71 16.38 -7.36 3.05
C GLY A 71 14.88 -7.04 3.12
N SER A 72 14.01 -7.98 2.76
CA SER A 72 12.56 -7.77 2.87
C SER A 72 12.09 -7.58 4.31
N LEU A 73 12.65 -8.35 5.26
CA LEU A 73 12.39 -8.16 6.69
C LEU A 73 12.93 -6.83 7.22
N PHE A 74 14.14 -6.44 6.81
CA PHE A 74 14.76 -5.19 7.24
C PHE A 74 13.97 -3.96 6.74
N ILE A 75 13.55 -3.97 5.47
CA ILE A 75 12.72 -2.91 4.90
C ILE A 75 11.37 -2.83 5.62
N TYR A 76 10.74 -3.98 5.91
CA TYR A 76 9.50 -4.01 6.67
C TYR A 76 9.65 -3.39 8.08
N MET A 77 10.73 -3.72 8.79
CA MET A 77 11.04 -3.09 10.08
C MET A 77 11.25 -1.58 9.95
N LEU A 78 11.98 -1.12 8.94
CA LEU A 78 12.20 0.32 8.72
C LEU A 78 10.90 1.08 8.48
N ILE A 79 9.98 0.51 7.69
CA ILE A 79 8.66 1.11 7.43
C ILE A 79 7.87 1.24 8.73
N HIS A 80 7.87 0.20 9.57
CA HIS A 80 7.19 0.23 10.86
C HIS A 80 7.85 1.18 11.87
N MET A 81 9.17 1.30 11.87
CA MET A 81 9.88 2.27 12.71
C MET A 81 9.57 3.70 12.31
N LEU A 82 9.57 4.01 11.01
CA LEU A 82 9.18 5.33 10.51
C LEU A 82 7.71 5.64 10.84
N ASN A 83 6.82 4.65 10.74
CA ASN A 83 5.43 4.80 11.16
C ASN A 83 5.23 4.94 12.67
N ALA A 84 6.18 4.54 13.51
CA ALA A 84 6.12 4.78 14.95
C ALA A 84 6.60 6.19 15.34
N ILE A 85 7.31 6.86 14.43
CA ILE A 85 7.86 8.21 14.63
C ILE A 85 6.92 9.28 14.05
N PHE A 86 6.24 8.99 12.95
CA PHE A 86 5.20 9.81 12.33
C PHE A 86 3.83 9.58 12.94
#